data_AF-A0A8C9UNI4-F1
#
_entry.id   AF-A0A8C9UNI4-F1
#
_cell.length_a   1.000
_cell.length_b   1.000
_cell.length_c   1.000
_cell.angle_alpha   90.00
_cell.angle_beta   90.00
_cell.angle_gamma   90.00
#
_symmetry.space_group_name_H-M   'P 1'
#
loop_
_entity.id
_entity.type
_entity.pdbx_description
1 polymer ?
#
loop_
_entity_poly.entity_id
_entity_poly.type
_entity_poly.pdbx_seq_one_letter_code
_entity_poly.pdbx_strand_id
1 'polypeptide(L)'
;IKILTLSGQEIIILKRPLRCNSCFFPCCLQKIEVQAPPGVPIGYVSQTWHPCFPKFSVQNENRKEVLKVIGPIMVCNCSTNIDFEVKSLDKGTVVGKISKQWAGFIKELFTNSDNFGIQFPLDLDVKMKAVMLGACFLIDFMFFENAGLQRPKIRIW
;
A
#
# COMPACT_ATOMS: atom_id res chain seq x y z
N ILE A 1 10.31 6.92 -1.16
CA ILE A 1 9.66 7.41 -2.40
C ILE A 1 9.37 8.90 -2.24
N LYS A 2 9.49 9.69 -3.32
CA LYS A 2 9.13 11.11 -3.35
C LYS A 2 8.06 11.31 -4.42
N ILE A 3 7.01 12.06 -4.10
CA ILE A 3 5.98 12.50 -5.06
C ILE A 3 6.23 13.98 -5.32
N LEU A 4 6.38 14.32 -6.60
CA LEU A 4 6.77 15.64 -7.06
C LEU A 4 5.62 16.29 -7.85
N THR A 5 5.56 17.61 -7.84
CA THR A 5 4.82 18.37 -8.84
C THR A 5 5.53 18.34 -10.20
N LEU A 6 4.86 18.80 -11.26
CA LEU A 6 5.49 19.02 -12.57
C LEU A 6 6.66 20.02 -12.53
N SER A 7 6.64 20.96 -11.58
CA SER A 7 7.75 21.90 -11.33
C SER A 7 8.92 21.29 -10.55
N GLY A 8 8.86 20.00 -10.18
CA GLY A 8 9.91 19.30 -9.42
C GLY A 8 9.85 19.51 -7.91
N GLN A 9 8.82 20.16 -7.39
CA GLN A 9 8.66 20.40 -5.95
C GLN A 9 8.18 19.14 -5.23
N GLU A 10 8.84 18.76 -4.15
CA GLU A 10 8.45 17.62 -3.31
C GLU A 10 7.19 17.95 -2.50
N ILE A 11 6.11 17.18 -2.71
CA ILE A 11 4.83 17.36 -2.01
C ILE A 11 4.57 16.27 -0.97
N ILE A 12 4.96 15.03 -1.27
CA ILE A 12 4.82 13.90 -0.35
C ILE A 12 6.11 13.10 -0.34
N ILE A 13 6.59 12.76 0.87
CA ILE A 13 7.71 11.85 1.05
C ILE A 13 7.24 10.62 1.81
N LEU A 14 7.48 9.45 1.23
CA LEU A 14 7.29 8.16 1.88
C LEU A 14 8.64 7.65 2.36
N LYS A 15 8.83 7.60 3.68
CA LYS A 15 10.03 7.05 4.32
C LYS A 15 9.75 5.63 4.77
N ARG A 16 10.52 4.68 4.23
CA ARG A 16 10.53 3.29 4.67
C ARG A 16 11.88 3.03 5.35
N PRO A 17 11.92 2.77 6.67
CA PRO A 17 13.15 2.27 7.28
C PRO A 17 13.50 0.92 6.63
N LEU A 18 14.74 0.79 6.16
CA LEU A 18 15.23 -0.44 5.55
C LEU A 18 15.07 -1.59 6.56
N ARG A 19 14.26 -2.59 6.22
CA ARG A 19 14.07 -3.82 7.01
C ARG A 19 14.21 -5.02 6.07
N CYS A 20 14.81 -6.11 6.54
CA CYS A 20 15.12 -7.27 5.71
C CYS A 20 13.87 -7.77 4.97
N ASN A 21 14.01 -7.98 3.65
CA ASN A 21 12.99 -8.60 2.81
C ASN A 21 12.99 -10.15 2.90
N SER A 22 13.96 -10.75 3.59
CA SER A 22 14.22 -12.21 3.58
C SER A 22 13.70 -12.99 4.81
N CYS A 23 13.06 -12.32 5.78
CA CYS A 23 12.61 -13.01 7.00
C CYS A 23 11.20 -13.57 6.82
N PHE A 24 11.08 -14.88 6.59
CA PHE A 24 9.81 -15.64 6.64
C PHE A 24 9.26 -15.83 8.08
N PHE A 25 9.91 -15.21 9.07
CA PHE A 25 9.58 -15.18 10.51
C PHE A 25 9.31 -13.71 10.95
N PRO A 26 8.63 -13.44 12.09
CA PRO A 26 8.07 -12.13 12.50
C PRO A 26 9.11 -11.00 12.74
N CYS A 27 10.36 -11.17 12.32
CA CYS A 27 11.49 -10.34 12.71
C CYS A 27 11.57 -8.98 11.98
N CYS A 28 10.75 -8.74 10.94
CA CYS A 28 10.87 -7.56 10.07
C CYS A 28 9.52 -6.97 9.62
N LEU A 29 8.56 -6.77 10.55
CA LEU A 29 7.31 -6.08 10.24
C LEU A 29 7.57 -4.77 9.49
N GLN A 30 6.96 -4.60 8.33
CA GLN A 30 7.23 -3.45 7.46
C GLN A 30 6.46 -2.22 7.93
N LYS A 31 7.07 -1.04 7.75
CA LYS A 31 6.45 0.24 8.12
C LYS A 31 6.80 1.29 7.08
N ILE A 32 5.85 2.19 6.80
CA ILE A 32 6.07 3.39 6.01
C ILE A 32 5.57 4.60 6.80
N GLU A 33 6.32 5.68 6.74
CA GLU A 33 5.93 6.99 7.23
C GLU A 33 5.61 7.87 6.03
N VAL A 34 4.47 8.58 6.10
CA VAL A 34 4.01 9.48 5.06
C VAL A 34 4.15 10.91 5.57
N GLN A 35 4.89 11.73 4.84
CA GLN A 35 5.14 13.13 5.17
C GLN A 35 4.53 14.04 4.10
N ALA A 36 3.80 15.06 4.52
CA ALA A 36 3.26 16.11 3.66
C ALA A 36 2.99 17.39 4.49
N PRO A 37 3.69 18.52 4.25
CA PRO A 37 4.84 18.68 3.36
C PRO A 37 6.07 17.83 3.81
N PRO A 38 7.13 17.74 2.99
CA PRO A 38 8.40 17.14 3.39
C PRO A 38 8.85 17.55 4.80
N GLY A 39 9.16 16.55 5.64
CA GLY A 39 9.57 16.79 7.03
C GLY A 39 8.44 16.75 8.06
N VAL A 40 7.16 16.88 7.66
CA VAL A 40 6.00 16.84 8.56
C VAL A 40 5.26 15.50 8.40
N PRO A 41 5.33 14.57 9.37
CA PRO A 41 4.62 13.30 9.29
C PRO A 41 3.11 13.51 9.45
N ILE A 42 2.34 13.07 8.46
CA ILE A 42 0.86 13.11 8.49
C ILE A 42 0.25 11.76 8.86
N GLY A 43 1.02 10.68 8.80
CA GLY A 43 0.58 9.37 9.26
C GLY A 43 1.54 8.24 8.89
N TYR A 44 1.13 7.03 9.23
CA TYR A 44 1.96 5.84 9.15
C TYR A 44 1.15 4.65 8.66
N VAL A 45 1.81 3.73 7.96
CA VAL A 45 1.26 2.40 7.69
C VAL A 45 2.21 1.38 8.27
N SER A 46 1.70 0.45 9.07
CA SER A 46 2.49 -0.61 9.67
C SER A 46 1.86 -1.97 9.43
N GLN A 47 2.66 -2.92 8.96
CA GLN A 47 2.27 -4.32 8.92
C GLN A 47 2.03 -4.82 10.34
N THR A 48 0.94 -5.56 10.50
CA THR A 48 0.61 -6.29 11.73
C THR A 48 0.82 -7.77 11.48
N TRP A 49 1.47 -8.47 12.42
CA TRP A 49 1.70 -9.89 12.28
C TRP A 49 0.39 -10.67 12.34
N HIS A 50 0.26 -11.65 11.45
CA HIS A 50 -0.86 -12.58 11.44
C HIS A 50 -0.45 -13.87 10.71
N PRO A 51 -0.89 -15.05 11.15
CA PRO A 51 -0.39 -16.33 10.63
C PRO A 51 -0.73 -16.59 9.15
N CYS A 52 -1.88 -16.14 8.65
CA CYS A 52 -2.36 -16.51 7.31
C CYS A 52 -2.74 -15.35 6.38
N PHE A 53 -2.85 -14.13 6.91
CA PHE A 53 -3.39 -12.98 6.18
C PHE A 53 -2.44 -11.81 6.31
N PRO A 54 -2.08 -11.11 5.23
CA PRO A 54 -1.33 -9.87 5.36
C PRO A 54 -2.27 -8.78 5.90
N LYS A 55 -1.90 -8.22 7.05
CA LYS A 55 -2.66 -7.16 7.72
C LYS A 55 -1.80 -5.91 7.85
N PHE A 56 -2.41 -4.76 7.60
CA PHE A 56 -1.79 -3.46 7.77
C PHE A 56 -2.70 -2.53 8.57
N SER A 57 -2.07 -1.75 9.43
CA SER A 57 -2.70 -0.72 10.25
C SER A 57 -2.37 0.63 9.62
N VAL A 58 -3.40 1.44 9.37
CA VAL A 58 -3.29 2.80 8.84
C VAL A 58 -3.51 3.75 9.99
N GLN A 59 -2.51 4.58 10.26
CA GLN A 59 -2.42 5.41 11.45
C GLN A 59 -2.28 6.89 11.09
N ASN A 60 -2.84 7.74 11.93
CA ASN A 60 -2.71 9.19 11.80
C ASN A 60 -1.36 9.71 12.35
N GLU A 61 -1.17 11.03 12.36
CA GLU A 61 0.04 11.70 12.86
C GLU A 61 0.38 11.33 14.32
N ASN A 62 -0.65 11.06 15.13
CA ASN A 62 -0.52 10.68 16.53
C ASN A 62 -0.31 9.17 16.73
N ARG A 63 -0.07 8.41 15.65
CA ARG A 63 0.02 6.94 15.64
C ARG A 63 -1.26 6.23 16.11
N LYS A 64 -2.39 6.94 16.12
CA LYS A 64 -3.70 6.34 16.39
C LYS A 64 -4.19 5.64 15.13
N GLU A 65 -4.61 4.40 15.26
CA GLU A 65 -5.19 3.64 14.16
C GLU A 65 -6.49 4.32 13.67
N VAL A 66 -6.68 4.36 12.35
CA VAL A 66 -7.86 4.92 11.69
C VAL A 66 -8.54 3.89 10.80
N LEU A 67 -7.76 3.07 10.09
CA LEU A 67 -8.26 2.02 9.19
C LEU A 67 -7.38 0.77 9.28
N LYS A 68 -7.94 -0.36 8.88
CA LYS A 68 -7.21 -1.62 8.68
C LYS A 68 -7.26 -2.03 7.22
N VAL A 69 -6.15 -2.51 6.69
CA VAL A 69 -6.10 -3.13 5.35
C VAL A 69 -5.80 -4.61 5.52
N ILE A 70 -6.62 -5.46 4.92
CA ILE A 70 -6.51 -6.93 5.03
C ILE A 70 -6.46 -7.50 3.62
N GLY A 71 -5.36 -8.16 3.28
CA GLY A 71 -5.22 -8.86 2.00
C GLY A 71 -5.74 -10.30 2.06
N PRO A 72 -5.76 -10.98 0.90
CA PRO A 72 -6.22 -12.35 0.80
C PRO A 72 -5.27 -13.34 1.49
N ILE A 73 -5.74 -14.57 1.64
CA ILE A 73 -4.98 -15.66 2.24
C ILE A 73 -3.68 -15.89 1.44
N MET A 74 -2.52 -15.85 2.14
CA MET A 74 -1.20 -15.97 1.52
C MET A 74 -0.94 -17.35 0.87
N VAL A 75 -1.76 -18.35 1.19
CA VAL A 75 -1.63 -19.74 0.70
C VAL A 75 -2.26 -19.98 -0.69
N CYS A 76 -2.82 -18.97 -1.34
CA CYS A 76 -3.48 -19.11 -2.63
C CYS A 76 -2.56 -18.69 -3.81
N ASN A 77 -2.09 -19.68 -4.59
CA ASN A 77 -1.52 -19.48 -5.92
C ASN A 77 -2.61 -19.01 -6.90
N CYS A 78 -2.96 -17.72 -6.91
CA CYS A 78 -4.03 -17.21 -7.77
C CYS A 78 -3.53 -16.26 -8.84
N SER A 79 -3.67 -16.71 -10.09
CA SER A 79 -3.44 -16.01 -11.36
C SER A 79 -4.50 -14.92 -11.67
N THR A 80 -5.01 -14.22 -10.66
CA THR A 80 -6.18 -13.32 -10.75
C THR A 80 -5.99 -12.03 -9.97
N ASN A 81 -6.81 -11.01 -10.24
CA ASN A 81 -6.85 -9.72 -9.53
C ASN A 81 -6.80 -9.90 -8.00
N ILE A 82 -5.92 -9.15 -7.34
CA ILE A 82 -5.69 -9.23 -5.89
C ILE A 82 -6.33 -8.01 -5.23
N ASP A 83 -7.35 -8.24 -4.41
CA ASP A 83 -8.06 -7.21 -3.65
C ASP A 83 -7.65 -7.26 -2.17
N PHE A 84 -7.23 -6.11 -1.65
CA PHE A 84 -7.01 -5.87 -0.22
C PHE A 84 -8.17 -5.04 0.31
N GLU A 85 -8.92 -5.57 1.27
CA GLU A 85 -10.07 -4.90 1.87
C GLU A 85 -9.64 -3.82 2.86
N VAL A 86 -10.24 -2.64 2.76
CA VAL A 86 -10.09 -1.56 3.75
C VAL A 86 -11.27 -1.62 4.72
N LYS A 87 -10.99 -1.78 6.01
CA LYS A 87 -11.98 -1.93 7.07
C LYS A 87 -11.94 -0.77 8.06
N SER A 88 -13.14 -0.35 8.47
CA SER A 88 -13.30 0.58 9.60
C SER A 88 -13.01 -0.12 10.93
N LEU A 89 -12.55 0.64 11.92
CA LEU A 89 -12.24 0.12 13.26
C LEU A 89 -13.49 -0.18 14.08
N ASP A 90 -14.52 0.66 13.95
CA ASP A 90 -15.67 0.63 14.86
C ASP A 90 -16.53 -0.61 14.66
N LYS A 91 -16.71 -1.02 13.40
CA LYS A 91 -17.63 -2.10 13.01
C LYS A 91 -16.97 -3.24 12.25
N GLY A 92 -15.69 -3.12 11.89
CA GLY A 92 -15.01 -4.08 11.03
C GLY A 92 -15.58 -4.17 9.60
N THR A 93 -16.45 -3.24 9.21
CA THR A 93 -17.09 -3.20 7.89
C THR A 93 -16.11 -2.79 6.82
N VAL A 94 -16.22 -3.39 5.64
CA VAL A 94 -15.46 -2.98 4.45
C VAL A 94 -15.96 -1.62 3.98
N VAL A 95 -15.06 -0.65 3.90
CA VAL A 95 -15.33 0.76 3.52
C VAL A 95 -14.54 1.18 2.27
N GLY A 96 -13.75 0.28 1.71
CA GLY A 96 -12.94 0.53 0.53
C GLY A 96 -12.08 -0.69 0.20
N LYS A 97 -11.22 -0.54 -0.82
CA LYS A 97 -10.29 -1.59 -1.22
C LYS A 97 -9.07 -1.03 -1.95
N ILE A 98 -7.96 -1.76 -1.89
CA ILE A 98 -6.78 -1.57 -2.74
C ILE A 98 -6.72 -2.78 -3.68
N SER A 99 -6.82 -2.57 -4.98
CA SER A 99 -6.86 -3.63 -5.98
C SER A 99 -5.62 -3.56 -6.87
N LYS A 100 -4.97 -4.70 -7.09
CA LYS A 100 -4.00 -4.89 -8.18
C LYS A 100 -4.66 -5.71 -9.28
N GLN A 101 -4.86 -5.10 -10.45
CA GLN A 101 -5.35 -5.82 -11.61
C GLN A 101 -4.17 -6.49 -12.35
N TRP A 102 -4.24 -7.80 -12.54
CA TRP A 102 -3.31 -8.51 -13.43
C TRP A 102 -3.92 -8.49 -14.83
N ALA A 103 -3.20 -7.93 -15.81
CA ALA A 103 -3.53 -8.11 -17.21
C ALA A 103 -3.22 -9.57 -17.60
N GLY A 104 -4.10 -10.50 -17.25
CA GLY A 104 -3.94 -11.91 -17.59
C GLY A 104 -3.89 -12.11 -19.10
N PHE A 105 -2.80 -12.72 -19.59
CA PHE A 105 -2.68 -13.55 -20.80
C PHE A 105 -3.20 -13.04 -22.16
N ILE A 106 -3.66 -11.81 -22.32
CA ILE A 106 -3.96 -11.21 -23.64
C ILE A 106 -2.97 -10.07 -23.92
N LYS A 107 -2.06 -10.41 -24.86
CA LYS A 107 -1.14 -9.55 -25.61
C LYS A 107 0.05 -8.95 -24.87
N GLU A 108 1.15 -9.66 -25.02
CA GLU A 108 2.56 -9.21 -25.01
C GLU A 108 2.89 -7.99 -25.92
N LEU A 109 1.96 -7.11 -26.30
CA LEU A 109 2.27 -6.05 -27.26
C LEU A 109 1.83 -4.63 -26.90
N PHE A 110 0.99 -4.41 -25.89
CA PHE A 110 0.58 -3.03 -25.55
C PHE A 110 0.47 -2.82 -24.04
N THR A 111 1.52 -2.19 -23.49
CA THR A 111 1.59 -1.50 -22.19
C THR A 111 1.73 -2.38 -20.94
N ASN A 112 2.98 -2.59 -20.51
CA ASN A 112 3.39 -3.08 -19.17
C ASN A 112 2.97 -2.11 -18.05
N SER A 113 1.67 -2.00 -17.75
CA SER A 113 1.18 -1.18 -16.63
C SER A 113 0.40 -2.05 -15.65
N ASP A 114 1.01 -2.33 -14.50
CA ASP A 114 0.30 -2.82 -13.32
C ASP A 114 -0.69 -1.73 -12.88
N ASN A 115 -1.99 -1.96 -13.07
CA ASN A 115 -3.01 -0.98 -12.68
C ASN A 115 -3.39 -1.19 -11.21
N PHE A 116 -2.82 -0.37 -10.33
CA PHE A 116 -3.24 -0.27 -8.93
C PHE A 116 -4.41 0.72 -8.81
N GLY A 117 -5.49 0.27 -8.17
CA GLY A 117 -6.65 1.10 -7.83
C GLY A 117 -6.86 1.18 -6.33
N ILE A 118 -7.24 2.36 -5.83
CA ILE A 118 -7.61 2.55 -4.42
C ILE A 118 -9.00 3.17 -4.33
N GLN A 119 -9.86 2.55 -3.54
CA GLN A 119 -11.18 3.06 -3.19
C GLN A 119 -11.17 3.48 -1.73
N PHE A 120 -11.47 4.75 -1.47
CA PHE A 120 -11.50 5.34 -0.13
C PHE A 120 -12.94 5.53 0.35
N PRO A 121 -13.18 5.56 1.67
CA PRO A 121 -14.43 6.10 2.22
C PRO A 121 -14.62 7.55 1.79
N LEU A 122 -15.87 7.97 1.57
CA LEU A 122 -16.22 9.33 1.13
C LEU A 122 -15.79 10.38 2.17
N ASP A 123 -16.00 10.08 3.44
CA ASP A 123 -15.74 10.90 4.62
C ASP A 123 -14.29 10.81 5.13
N LEU A 124 -13.41 10.08 4.44
CA LEU A 124 -12.02 9.95 4.85
C LEU A 124 -11.25 11.26 4.64
N ASP A 125 -10.55 11.71 5.70
CA ASP A 125 -9.67 12.87 5.66
C ASP A 125 -8.64 12.77 4.52
N VAL A 126 -8.37 13.90 3.86
CA VAL A 126 -7.43 14.02 2.74
C VAL A 126 -6.03 13.56 3.17
N LYS A 127 -5.60 13.86 4.41
CA LYS A 127 -4.34 13.34 4.95
C LYS A 127 -4.33 11.81 4.95
N MET A 128 -5.43 11.18 5.37
CA MET A 128 -5.51 9.71 5.43
C MET A 128 -5.61 9.08 4.04
N LYS A 129 -6.19 9.75 3.05
CA LYS A 129 -6.11 9.33 1.63
C LYS A 129 -4.65 9.28 1.15
N ALA A 130 -3.83 10.27 1.53
CA ALA A 130 -2.39 10.25 1.25
C ALA A 130 -1.65 9.14 2.02
N VAL A 131 -2.00 8.87 3.27
CA VAL A 131 -1.43 7.74 4.03
C VAL A 131 -1.78 6.39 3.39
N MET A 132 -3.01 6.25 2.88
CA MET A 132 -3.47 5.08 2.15
C MET A 132 -2.73 4.87 0.82
N LEU A 133 -2.29 5.92 0.12
CA LEU A 133 -1.33 5.79 -0.98
C LEU A 133 -0.03 5.13 -0.50
N GLY A 134 0.47 5.54 0.66
CA GLY A 134 1.61 4.89 1.33
C GLY A 134 1.37 3.39 1.59
N ALA A 135 0.15 2.99 1.95
CA ALA A 135 -0.20 1.58 2.12
C ALA A 135 -0.12 0.81 0.79
N CYS A 136 -0.61 1.42 -0.30
CA CYS A 136 -0.52 0.84 -1.64
C CYS A 136 0.95 0.61 -2.06
N PHE A 137 1.82 1.60 -1.89
CA PHE A 137 3.25 1.42 -2.18
C PHE A 137 3.89 0.36 -1.28
N LEU A 138 3.54 0.30 0.00
CA LEU A 138 4.08 -0.69 0.93
C LEU A 138 3.69 -2.12 0.52
N ILE A 139 2.43 -2.33 0.12
CA ILE A 139 1.94 -3.59 -0.42
C ILE A 139 2.71 -3.95 -1.70
N ASP A 140 2.87 -3.00 -2.61
CA ASP A 140 3.59 -3.24 -3.87
C ASP A 140 5.04 -3.69 -3.63
N PHE A 141 5.77 -2.98 -2.77
CA PHE A 141 7.13 -3.34 -2.35
C PHE A 141 7.23 -4.74 -1.74
N MET A 142 6.27 -5.12 -0.91
CA MET A 142 6.34 -6.37 -0.16
C MET A 142 6.05 -7.58 -1.02
N PHE A 143 5.05 -7.49 -1.90
CA PHE A 143 4.53 -8.63 -2.64
C PHE A 143 5.08 -8.75 -4.06
N PHE A 144 5.51 -7.64 -4.69
CA PHE A 144 5.82 -7.64 -6.13
C PHE A 144 7.27 -7.25 -6.46
N GLU A 145 7.94 -6.41 -5.67
CA GLU A 145 9.35 -6.08 -5.96
C GLU A 145 10.35 -7.20 -5.60
N ASN A 146 10.01 -8.12 -4.67
CA ASN A 146 10.89 -9.26 -4.32
C ASN A 146 10.75 -10.47 -5.25
N ALA A 147 9.79 -10.46 -6.17
CA ALA A 147 9.51 -11.59 -7.07
C ALA A 147 10.36 -11.59 -8.37
N GLY A 148 11.33 -10.67 -8.51
CA GLY A 148 12.26 -10.68 -9.64
C GLY A 148 11.65 -10.25 -10.99
N LEU A 149 10.52 -9.54 -11.00
CA LEU A 149 9.94 -8.95 -12.20
C LEU A 149 9.94 -7.42 -12.10
N GLN A 150 10.26 -6.80 -13.23
CA GLN A 150 10.72 -5.42 -13.41
C GLN A 150 9.97 -4.33 -12.63
N ARG A 151 10.73 -3.31 -12.19
CA ARG A 151 10.26 -2.11 -11.48
C ARG A 151 8.97 -1.53 -12.10
N PRO A 152 7.86 -1.42 -11.34
CA PRO A 152 6.66 -0.75 -11.84
C PRO A 152 6.88 0.76 -11.94
N LYS A 153 6.55 1.34 -13.10
CA LYS A 153 6.44 2.79 -13.31
C LYS A 153 5.05 3.24 -12.86
N ILE A 154 4.95 3.81 -11.66
CA ILE A 154 3.69 4.35 -11.14
C ILE A 154 3.43 5.72 -11.80
N ARG A 155 2.37 5.82 -12.60
CA ARG A 155 1.83 7.08 -13.12
C ARG A 155 0.54 7.40 -12.37
N ILE A 156 0.51 8.56 -11.73
CA ILE A 156 -0.71 9.16 -11.16
C ILE A 156 -1.27 10.06 -12.28
N TRP A 157 -2.47 9.74 -12.75
CA TRP A 157 -3.25 10.62 -13.65
C TRP A 157 -4.10 11.57 -12.82
#